data_AF-A0AAN9UWB5-F1
#
_entry.id   AF-A0AAN9UWB5-F1
#
_cell.length_a   1.000
_cell.length_b   1.000
_cell.length_c   1.000
_cell.angle_alpha   90.00
_cell.angle_beta   90.00
_cell.angle_gamma   90.00
#
_symmetry.space_group_name_H-M   'P 1'
#
loop_
_entity.id
_entity.type
_entity.pdbx_description
1 polymer ?
#
loop_
_entity_poly.entity_id
_entity_poly.type
_entity_poly.pdbx_seq_one_letter_code
_entity_poly.pdbx_strand_id
1 'polypeptide(L)'
;MPPKRKASHLTDGGGDAASEPGGALRRSTRRKAQPATAVKDEIEGRDVAKKNGTITSKAAAVGSKTKGKAASAKTKHGEVKASSSNTTAGSSANNSPADPSEKSYWLMKAEPESRFENGTDVRFSIDDLASRTEPEPWDGIRNYVARNNLRAMKKGELAFFYHSNCKEPGIVGTMEIVEEHSPDLSAQDPKAPYHDASSKPDNPKWSVVHVQFRSKFAEPILLKELREMGKPGQPLENMQLLKQSRLSVSRVSPAEWEYLMSVANKKGGETG
;
A
#
# COMPACT_ATOMS: atom_id res chain seq x y z
N MET A 1 -3.33 31.45 -51.04
CA MET A 1 -2.49 32.08 -52.09
C MET A 1 -1.02 31.76 -51.76
N PRO A 2 -0.25 31.11 -52.66
CA PRO A 2 1.10 30.61 -52.34
C PRO A 2 2.19 31.42 -53.12
N PRO A 3 3.41 30.91 -53.48
CA PRO A 3 4.65 31.45 -52.92
C PRO A 3 5.71 31.83 -53.98
N LYS A 4 6.94 32.23 -53.55
CA LYS A 4 8.17 32.18 -54.37
C LYS A 4 9.33 31.64 -53.49
N ARG A 5 9.98 30.49 -53.78
CA ARG A 5 10.85 30.10 -54.94
C ARG A 5 12.17 30.91 -54.97
N LYS A 6 13.35 30.45 -55.43
CA LYS A 6 14.00 29.15 -55.82
C LYS A 6 15.52 29.49 -56.03
N ALA A 7 16.52 28.60 -56.15
CA ALA A 7 16.78 27.21 -55.69
C ALA A 7 18.19 26.76 -56.19
N SER A 8 18.66 25.58 -55.74
CA SER A 8 19.54 24.61 -56.44
C SER A 8 20.94 25.00 -56.97
N HIS A 9 21.96 24.31 -56.47
CA HIS A 9 22.93 23.51 -57.26
C HIS A 9 23.81 22.63 -56.34
N LEU A 10 24.62 21.66 -56.80
CA LEU A 10 24.38 20.41 -57.55
C LEU A 10 25.71 19.59 -57.51
N THR A 11 25.73 18.31 -57.92
CA THR A 11 26.92 17.44 -58.16
C THR A 11 27.76 16.99 -56.94
N ASP A 12 28.55 15.89 -56.96
CA ASP A 12 28.47 14.57 -57.66
C ASP A 12 29.64 13.66 -57.13
N GLY A 13 29.51 12.32 -57.24
CA GLY A 13 30.60 11.33 -57.13
C GLY A 13 31.20 11.04 -55.72
N GLY A 14 31.76 9.87 -55.42
CA GLY A 14 31.80 8.60 -56.18
C GLY A 14 33.02 7.72 -55.83
N GLY A 15 32.79 6.51 -55.30
CA GLY A 15 33.82 5.45 -55.07
C GLY A 15 34.80 5.68 -53.90
N ASP A 16 35.59 4.69 -53.45
CA ASP A 16 35.54 3.22 -53.54
C ASP A 16 36.56 2.62 -52.53
N ALA A 17 36.63 1.28 -52.45
CA ALA A 17 37.71 0.45 -51.90
C ALA A 17 37.85 0.26 -50.37
N ALA A 18 38.30 -0.94 -50.01
CA ALA A 18 38.37 -1.49 -48.66
C ALA A 18 39.81 -1.88 -48.27
N SER A 19 40.09 -2.01 -46.96
CA SER A 19 41.20 -2.83 -46.44
C SER A 19 41.15 -2.98 -44.90
N GLU A 20 41.05 -4.22 -44.39
CA GLU A 20 41.81 -4.63 -43.19
C GLU A 20 43.21 -5.13 -43.65
N PRO A 21 44.22 -5.30 -42.76
CA PRO A 21 44.34 -6.56 -42.00
C PRO A 21 45.05 -6.52 -40.63
N GLY A 22 44.64 -7.40 -39.69
CA GLY A 22 45.47 -8.06 -38.64
C GLY A 22 46.19 -7.20 -37.57
N GLY A 23 46.52 -7.70 -36.37
CA GLY A 23 46.29 -9.00 -35.73
C GLY A 23 47.49 -9.43 -34.86
N ALA A 24 47.32 -9.68 -33.55
CA ALA A 24 48.33 -10.35 -32.70
C ALA A 24 47.78 -10.92 -31.37
N LEU A 25 48.31 -12.08 -30.96
CA LEU A 25 47.89 -12.88 -29.79
C LEU A 25 48.62 -12.52 -28.48
N ARG A 26 47.96 -12.81 -27.34
CA ARG A 26 48.52 -13.47 -26.12
C ARG A 26 47.37 -13.77 -25.14
N ARG A 27 46.82 -15.00 -25.01
CA ARG A 27 47.34 -16.32 -24.55
C ARG A 27 47.21 -16.53 -23.01
N SER A 28 46.26 -17.42 -22.64
CA SER A 28 46.26 -18.36 -21.49
C SER A 28 46.34 -17.75 -20.05
N THR A 29 45.57 -18.21 -19.05
CA THR A 29 45.57 -19.62 -18.60
C THR A 29 44.25 -20.20 -18.08
N ARG A 30 44.08 -21.48 -18.38
CA ARG A 30 43.02 -22.40 -17.97
C ARG A 30 43.47 -23.23 -16.74
N ARG A 31 42.61 -23.35 -15.72
CA ARG A 31 42.61 -24.44 -14.72
C ARG A 31 41.14 -24.91 -14.64
N LYS A 32 40.71 -25.98 -15.30
CA LYS A 32 40.96 -27.42 -15.09
C LYS A 32 40.57 -27.86 -13.67
N ALA A 33 39.66 -28.84 -13.60
CA ALA A 33 38.97 -29.29 -12.40
C ALA A 33 39.37 -30.71 -11.97
N GLN A 34 38.94 -31.08 -10.75
CA GLN A 34 38.81 -32.44 -10.19
C GLN A 34 40.13 -33.19 -9.87
N PRO A 35 40.13 -34.17 -8.91
CA PRO A 35 39.02 -35.05 -8.52
C PRO A 35 38.64 -35.09 -7.02
N ALA A 36 37.65 -35.93 -6.72
CA ALA A 36 37.15 -36.25 -5.39
C ALA A 36 37.93 -37.39 -4.71
N THR A 37 37.85 -37.46 -3.38
CA THR A 37 38.15 -38.66 -2.58
C THR A 37 37.05 -38.87 -1.55
N ALA A 38 36.57 -40.10 -1.43
CA ALA A 38 35.52 -40.47 -0.49
C ALA A 38 36.05 -40.65 0.93
N VAL A 39 35.16 -40.46 1.91
CA VAL A 39 35.22 -41.16 3.21
C VAL A 39 33.83 -41.76 3.44
N LYS A 40 33.79 -43.03 3.87
CA LYS A 40 32.58 -43.76 4.23
C LYS A 40 32.57 -44.03 5.74
N ASP A 41 31.37 -44.33 6.24
CA ASP A 41 31.09 -45.01 7.51
C ASP A 41 31.46 -44.17 8.76
N GLU A 42 30.76 -44.24 9.90
CA GLU A 42 29.86 -45.29 10.40
C GLU A 42 28.50 -44.76 10.88
N ILE A 43 27.49 -45.63 10.82
CA ILE A 43 26.26 -45.52 11.61
C ILE A 43 26.33 -46.62 12.68
N GLU A 44 26.52 -46.25 13.94
CA GLU A 44 26.14 -47.11 15.07
C GLU A 44 25.03 -46.44 15.88
N GLY A 45 23.92 -47.14 16.05
CA GLY A 45 22.86 -46.74 16.97
C GLY A 45 23.06 -47.34 18.35
N ARG A 46 22.60 -46.64 19.39
CA ARG A 46 22.21 -47.26 20.67
C ARG A 46 21.09 -46.45 21.32
N ASP A 47 19.94 -47.09 21.47
CA ASP A 47 18.96 -46.73 22.49
C ASP A 47 19.60 -46.71 23.89
N VAL A 48 19.02 -45.91 24.80
CA VAL A 48 18.42 -46.40 26.06
C VAL A 48 18.04 -45.25 27.02
N ALA A 49 16.95 -45.48 27.75
CA ALA A 49 16.54 -44.84 29.01
C ALA A 49 15.92 -43.42 28.98
N LYS A 50 14.57 -43.45 29.03
CA LYS A 50 13.75 -42.64 29.95
C LYS A 50 14.48 -42.27 31.25
N LYS A 51 14.32 -41.04 31.71
CA LYS A 51 14.11 -40.76 33.14
C LYS A 51 13.04 -39.69 33.35
N ASN A 52 12.01 -40.05 34.11
CA ASN A 52 10.98 -39.11 34.55
C ASN A 52 11.59 -38.10 35.54
N GLY A 53 11.21 -36.84 35.41
CA GLY A 53 11.61 -35.74 36.29
C GLY A 53 10.39 -34.94 36.75
N THR A 54 9.49 -35.57 37.49
CA THR A 54 8.37 -34.87 38.14
C THR A 54 8.90 -33.94 39.23
N ILE A 55 8.70 -32.63 39.09
CA ILE A 55 8.73 -31.70 40.22
C ILE A 55 7.35 -31.05 40.35
N THR A 56 6.70 -31.40 41.44
CA THR A 56 5.41 -30.86 41.88
C THR A 56 5.56 -29.58 42.69
N SER A 57 4.44 -28.86 42.83
CA SER A 57 4.18 -27.79 43.80
C SER A 57 4.79 -26.41 43.45
N LYS A 58 4.18 -25.29 43.86
CA LYS A 58 3.05 -25.14 44.80
C LYS A 58 2.23 -23.89 44.48
N ALA A 59 0.91 -24.00 44.53
CA ALA A 59 0.03 -22.83 44.60
C ALA A 59 0.07 -22.21 46.01
N ALA A 60 0.01 -20.89 46.11
CA ALA A 60 -0.26 -20.17 47.35
C ALA A 60 -1.16 -18.98 47.07
N ALA A 61 -2.38 -19.02 47.62
CA ALA A 61 -3.35 -17.92 47.58
C ALA A 61 -3.68 -17.49 49.02
N VAL A 62 -3.51 -16.20 49.30
CA VAL A 62 -4.02 -15.40 50.43
C VAL A 62 -4.01 -13.96 49.87
N GLY A 63 -5.08 -13.14 49.85
CA GLY A 63 -6.06 -12.82 50.89
C GLY A 63 -5.58 -11.56 51.66
N SER A 64 -6.34 -10.47 51.89
CA SER A 64 -7.73 -10.13 51.56
C SER A 64 -8.00 -8.63 51.86
N LYS A 65 -9.25 -8.18 51.64
CA LYS A 65 -9.99 -7.13 52.42
C LYS A 65 -9.84 -5.61 52.13
N THR A 66 -10.95 -5.04 51.62
CA THR A 66 -11.69 -3.82 52.11
C THR A 66 -11.01 -2.45 52.09
N LYS A 67 -11.66 -1.27 51.99
CA LYS A 67 -13.06 -0.73 51.94
C LYS A 67 -12.94 0.53 51.02
N GLY A 68 -13.92 1.09 50.30
CA GLY A 68 -15.35 1.23 50.55
C GLY A 68 -15.70 2.64 51.08
N LYS A 69 -16.10 3.59 50.19
CA LYS A 69 -17.10 4.66 50.48
C LYS A 69 -17.55 5.42 49.22
N ALA A 70 -18.71 6.08 49.32
CA ALA A 70 -19.45 6.70 48.22
C ALA A 70 -19.98 8.11 48.58
N ALA A 71 -20.47 8.85 47.57
CA ALA A 71 -21.30 10.06 47.64
C ALA A 71 -20.60 11.33 48.23
N SER A 72 -21.10 12.57 48.05
CA SER A 72 -22.39 13.02 47.49
C SER A 72 -22.33 14.44 46.86
N ALA A 73 -23.41 14.79 46.17
CA ALA A 73 -23.69 16.01 45.40
C ALA A 73 -23.55 17.37 46.12
N LYS A 74 -23.43 18.46 45.33
CA LYS A 74 -24.39 19.59 45.44
C LYS A 74 -24.50 20.48 44.20
N THR A 75 -25.73 20.69 43.76
CA THR A 75 -26.19 21.69 42.77
C THR A 75 -26.21 23.10 43.36
N LYS A 76 -26.01 24.14 42.54
CA LYS A 76 -26.81 25.38 42.65
C LYS A 76 -26.88 26.19 41.35
N HIS A 77 -28.02 26.83 41.15
CA HIS A 77 -28.37 27.63 39.96
C HIS A 77 -27.71 29.03 39.95
N GLY A 78 -27.59 29.59 38.75
CA GLY A 78 -27.43 31.02 38.47
C GLY A 78 -28.04 31.32 37.10
N GLU A 79 -28.87 32.36 36.99
CA GLU A 79 -29.79 32.57 35.88
C GLU A 79 -29.39 33.75 34.96
N VAL A 80 -29.75 33.63 33.68
CA VAL A 80 -29.84 34.64 32.58
C VAL A 80 -29.10 35.98 32.65
N LYS A 81 -28.40 36.31 31.53
CA LYS A 81 -28.79 37.47 30.72
C LYS A 81 -28.34 37.34 29.26
N ALA A 82 -29.18 37.80 28.33
CA ALA A 82 -28.91 37.82 26.90
C ALA A 82 -28.27 39.15 26.46
N SER A 83 -27.49 39.12 25.37
CA SER A 83 -27.42 40.22 24.39
C SER A 83 -26.89 39.72 23.05
N SER A 84 -27.46 40.23 21.96
CA SER A 84 -27.14 39.84 20.58
C SER A 84 -25.98 40.64 20.00
N SER A 85 -25.22 40.06 19.06
CA SER A 85 -24.75 40.77 17.86
C SER A 85 -24.32 39.81 16.74
N ASN A 86 -24.75 40.09 15.51
CA ASN A 86 -24.32 39.40 14.29
C ASN A 86 -22.95 39.94 13.84
N THR A 87 -22.06 39.08 13.33
CA THR A 87 -21.29 39.45 12.12
C THR A 87 -20.77 38.27 11.30
N THR A 88 -20.99 38.37 9.98
CA THR A 88 -20.20 37.82 8.85
C THR A 88 -19.79 36.35 8.84
N ALA A 89 -20.41 35.61 7.92
CA ALA A 89 -19.89 34.35 7.39
C ALA A 89 -18.58 34.56 6.61
N GLY A 90 -17.49 33.96 7.10
CA GLY A 90 -16.34 33.58 6.28
C GLY A 90 -16.29 32.06 6.21
N SER A 91 -16.35 31.48 5.01
CA SER A 91 -16.22 30.02 4.84
C SER A 91 -14.79 29.58 5.14
N SER A 92 -14.52 29.28 6.40
CA SER A 92 -13.31 28.59 6.84
C SER A 92 -13.46 27.09 6.60
N ALA A 93 -12.34 26.40 6.34
CA ALA A 93 -12.31 25.01 5.92
C ALA A 93 -13.02 24.07 6.92
N ASN A 94 -14.18 23.53 6.54
CA ASN A 94 -14.91 22.55 7.33
C ASN A 94 -14.23 21.18 7.27
N ASN A 95 -13.25 20.98 8.16
CA ASN A 95 -12.86 19.65 8.62
C ASN A 95 -13.76 19.26 9.82
N SER A 96 -15.08 19.29 9.59
CA SER A 96 -16.08 18.84 10.56
C SER A 96 -16.22 17.32 10.50
N PRO A 97 -16.53 16.63 11.62
CA PRO A 97 -16.85 15.21 11.58
C PRO A 97 -18.13 15.03 10.74
N ALA A 98 -18.02 14.21 9.69
CA ALA A 98 -19.17 13.84 8.87
C ALA A 98 -20.21 13.09 9.71
N ASP A 99 -21.45 13.08 9.23
CA ASP A 99 -22.53 12.25 9.76
C ASP A 99 -22.04 10.79 9.84
N PRO A 100 -22.22 10.07 10.98
CA PRO A 100 -21.78 8.68 11.11
C PRO A 100 -22.51 7.68 10.18
N SER A 101 -23.47 8.14 9.37
CA SER A 101 -24.09 7.37 8.28
C SER A 101 -23.42 7.57 6.89
N GLU A 102 -22.54 8.56 6.73
CA GLU A 102 -21.77 8.76 5.49
C GLU A 102 -20.61 7.76 5.37
N LYS A 103 -20.51 7.09 4.23
CA LYS A 103 -19.43 6.10 3.99
C LYS A 103 -18.10 6.81 3.73
N SER A 104 -17.03 6.37 4.40
CA SER A 104 -15.69 6.79 4.00
C SER A 104 -15.25 6.06 2.73
N TYR A 105 -14.47 6.75 1.90
CA TYR A 105 -13.82 6.17 0.73
C TYR A 105 -12.30 6.24 0.86
N TRP A 106 -11.61 5.32 0.20
CA TRP A 106 -10.18 5.13 0.36
C TRP A 106 -9.48 4.96 -0.98
N LEU A 107 -8.16 5.10 -0.99
CA LEU A 107 -7.29 4.70 -2.08
C LEU A 107 -6.07 3.98 -1.50
N MET A 108 -5.76 2.82 -2.07
CA MET A 108 -4.74 1.90 -1.57
C MET A 108 -3.83 1.49 -2.74
N LYS A 109 -2.52 1.68 -2.55
CA LYS A 109 -1.50 1.45 -3.57
C LYS A 109 -0.91 0.05 -3.46
N ALA A 110 -0.73 -0.61 -4.60
CA ALA A 110 0.07 -1.82 -4.78
C ALA A 110 0.94 -1.69 -6.04
N GLU A 111 1.88 -2.61 -6.24
CA GLU A 111 2.85 -2.57 -7.35
C GLU A 111 2.57 -3.74 -8.31
N PRO A 112 2.09 -3.51 -9.55
CA PRO A 112 1.72 -4.58 -10.48
C PRO A 112 2.92 -5.16 -11.26
N GLU A 113 4.09 -4.51 -11.19
CA GLU A 113 5.33 -4.95 -11.83
C GLU A 113 6.25 -5.60 -10.77
N SER A 114 7.17 -6.48 -11.21
CA SER A 114 8.06 -7.22 -10.30
C SER A 114 9.04 -6.28 -9.61
N ARG A 115 9.09 -6.35 -8.27
CA ARG A 115 10.07 -5.63 -7.44
C ARG A 115 10.43 -6.49 -6.24
N PHE A 116 11.72 -6.65 -6.00
CA PHE A 116 12.20 -7.42 -4.85
C PHE A 116 12.42 -6.52 -3.63
N GLU A 117 11.87 -6.93 -2.49
CA GLU A 117 12.12 -6.39 -1.16
C GLU A 117 12.64 -7.52 -0.27
N ASN A 118 13.83 -7.36 0.32
CA ASN A 118 14.49 -8.39 1.13
C ASN A 118 14.50 -9.81 0.50
N GLY A 119 14.62 -9.88 -0.83
CA GLY A 119 14.67 -11.14 -1.60
C GLY A 119 13.30 -11.74 -1.96
N THR A 120 12.19 -11.10 -1.58
CA THR A 120 10.82 -11.51 -1.96
C THR A 120 10.28 -10.56 -3.02
N ASP A 121 9.67 -11.09 -4.10
CA ASP A 121 8.93 -10.25 -5.06
C ASP A 121 7.62 -9.78 -4.42
N VAL A 122 7.39 -8.47 -4.37
CA VAL A 122 6.20 -7.85 -3.74
C VAL A 122 5.12 -7.45 -4.75
N ARG A 123 5.20 -7.98 -5.98
CA ARG A 123 4.22 -7.75 -7.04
C ARG A 123 2.81 -8.17 -6.62
N PHE A 124 1.88 -7.22 -6.69
CA PHE A 124 0.44 -7.45 -6.49
C PHE A 124 -0.40 -6.50 -7.35
N SER A 125 -1.11 -7.06 -8.33
CA SER A 125 -2.00 -6.35 -9.25
C SER A 125 -3.48 -6.51 -8.88
N ILE A 126 -4.37 -5.83 -9.61
CA ILE A 126 -5.82 -5.99 -9.40
C ILE A 126 -6.32 -7.34 -9.93
N ASP A 127 -5.62 -7.93 -10.89
CA ASP A 127 -5.93 -9.26 -11.42
C ASP A 127 -5.52 -10.35 -10.41
N ASP A 128 -4.41 -10.15 -9.69
CA ASP A 128 -4.04 -11.00 -8.56
C ASP A 128 -5.12 -10.94 -7.46
N LEU A 129 -5.61 -9.74 -7.10
CA LEU A 129 -6.73 -9.59 -6.15
C LEU A 129 -8.03 -10.24 -6.67
N ALA A 130 -8.35 -10.09 -7.96
CA ALA A 130 -9.53 -10.71 -8.58
C ALA A 130 -9.44 -12.24 -8.62
N SER A 131 -8.23 -12.81 -8.57
CA SER A 131 -8.01 -14.26 -8.50
C SER A 131 -8.15 -14.86 -7.09
N ARG A 132 -8.23 -14.02 -6.04
CA ARG A 132 -8.35 -14.50 -4.65
C ARG A 132 -9.74 -15.07 -4.37
N THR A 133 -9.77 -16.25 -3.73
CA THR A 133 -11.00 -16.91 -3.26
C THR A 133 -11.38 -16.52 -1.84
N GLU A 134 -10.48 -15.86 -1.10
CA GLU A 134 -10.62 -15.44 0.29
C GLU A 134 -10.29 -13.95 0.43
N PRO A 135 -10.70 -13.27 1.53
CA PRO A 135 -10.30 -11.89 1.79
C PRO A 135 -8.77 -11.69 1.82
N GLU A 136 -8.25 -10.76 1.02
CA GLU A 136 -6.80 -10.52 0.93
C GLU A 136 -6.33 -9.59 2.07
N PRO A 137 -5.32 -9.98 2.87
CA PRO A 137 -4.70 -9.07 3.84
C PRO A 137 -3.91 -7.97 3.12
N TRP A 138 -4.29 -6.71 3.30
CA TRP A 138 -3.54 -5.56 2.77
C TRP A 138 -2.32 -5.22 3.65
N ASP A 139 -1.35 -6.13 3.66
CA ASP A 139 -0.21 -6.12 4.58
C ASP A 139 0.92 -5.15 4.17
N GLY A 140 2.10 -5.27 4.78
CA GLY A 140 3.30 -4.53 4.34
C GLY A 140 3.30 -3.02 4.63
N ILE A 141 2.21 -2.47 5.19
CA ILE A 141 2.12 -1.05 5.53
C ILE A 141 3.09 -0.70 6.69
N ARG A 142 4.15 0.04 6.38
CA ARG A 142 5.17 0.55 7.34
C ARG A 142 5.19 2.08 7.49
N ASN A 143 4.10 2.75 7.13
CA ASN A 143 3.90 4.19 7.35
C ASN A 143 2.81 4.41 8.41
N TYR A 144 3.11 5.18 9.47
CA TYR A 144 2.19 5.40 10.59
C TYR A 144 0.88 6.09 10.20
N VAL A 145 0.88 7.00 9.22
CA VAL A 145 -0.34 7.66 8.73
C VAL A 145 -1.18 6.66 7.92
N ALA A 146 -0.56 5.89 7.04
CA ALA A 146 -1.24 4.83 6.28
C ALA A 146 -1.85 3.76 7.21
N ARG A 147 -1.12 3.34 8.26
CA ARG A 147 -1.61 2.44 9.30
C ARG A 147 -2.80 3.04 10.06
N ASN A 148 -2.74 4.33 10.40
CA ASN A 148 -3.86 4.99 11.10
C ASN A 148 -5.10 5.10 10.19
N ASN A 149 -4.91 5.24 8.87
CA ASN A 149 -5.98 5.14 7.89
C ASN A 149 -6.59 3.73 7.85
N LEU A 150 -5.77 2.67 7.80
CA LEU A 150 -6.24 1.27 7.91
C LEU A 150 -7.07 1.03 9.19
N ARG A 151 -6.61 1.55 10.34
CA ARG A 151 -7.32 1.44 11.63
C ARG A 151 -8.64 2.20 11.69
N ALA A 152 -8.85 3.15 10.79
CA ALA A 152 -10.07 3.96 10.70
C ALA A 152 -11.09 3.40 9.68
N MET A 153 -10.70 2.43 8.85
CA MET A 153 -11.59 1.78 7.89
C MET A 153 -12.69 0.97 8.57
N LYS A 154 -13.86 0.92 7.92
CA LYS A 154 -15.03 0.13 8.35
C LYS A 154 -15.45 -0.90 7.30
N LYS A 155 -16.00 -2.00 7.79
CA LYS A 155 -16.52 -3.07 6.92
C LYS A 155 -17.63 -2.53 6.00
N GLY A 156 -17.51 -2.77 4.70
CA GLY A 156 -18.44 -2.26 3.68
C GLY A 156 -18.11 -0.86 3.13
N GLU A 157 -16.99 -0.27 3.55
CA GLU A 157 -16.37 0.89 2.89
C GLU A 157 -15.59 0.44 1.65
N LEU A 158 -15.47 1.35 0.66
CA LEU A 158 -14.85 1.07 -0.63
C LEU A 158 -13.50 1.77 -0.79
N ALA A 159 -12.61 1.13 -1.54
CA ALA A 159 -11.29 1.64 -1.87
C ALA A 159 -11.02 1.56 -3.38
N PHE A 160 -10.36 2.58 -3.91
CA PHE A 160 -9.72 2.50 -5.22
C PHE A 160 -8.44 1.68 -5.13
N PHE A 161 -8.30 0.68 -6.00
CA PHE A 161 -7.05 -0.02 -6.22
C PHE A 161 -6.17 0.84 -7.14
N TYR A 162 -4.99 1.24 -6.65
CA TYR A 162 -4.06 2.08 -7.39
C TYR A 162 -2.79 1.32 -7.75
N HIS A 163 -2.48 1.23 -9.04
CA HIS A 163 -1.20 0.71 -9.54
C HIS A 163 -0.11 1.77 -9.40
N SER A 164 0.91 1.44 -8.63
CA SER A 164 2.04 2.31 -8.30
C SER A 164 3.37 1.66 -8.71
N ASN A 165 4.41 2.49 -8.84
CA ASN A 165 5.77 2.07 -9.20
C ASN A 165 5.87 1.17 -10.45
N CYS A 166 4.98 1.43 -11.42
CA CYS A 166 4.91 0.77 -12.72
C CYS A 166 5.02 1.80 -13.84
N LYS A 167 5.12 1.34 -15.09
CA LYS A 167 5.20 2.20 -16.28
C LYS A 167 3.99 3.12 -16.44
N GLU A 168 2.79 2.62 -16.11
CA GLU A 168 1.50 3.31 -16.32
C GLU A 168 0.71 3.36 -14.98
N PRO A 169 1.14 4.20 -14.02
CA PRO A 169 0.54 4.25 -12.70
C PRO A 169 -0.81 4.97 -12.74
N GLY A 170 -1.80 4.48 -11.99
CA GLY A 170 -3.17 4.99 -12.03
C GLY A 170 -4.15 4.19 -11.19
N ILE A 171 -5.41 4.65 -11.14
CA ILE A 171 -6.52 3.89 -10.55
C ILE A 171 -7.01 2.88 -11.59
N VAL A 172 -7.07 1.60 -11.20
CA VAL A 172 -7.40 0.48 -12.11
C VAL A 172 -8.72 -0.21 -11.78
N GLY A 173 -9.37 0.15 -10.68
CA GLY A 173 -10.62 -0.45 -10.25
C GLY A 173 -10.94 -0.19 -8.78
N THR A 174 -11.88 -0.97 -8.26
CA THR A 174 -12.39 -0.86 -6.89
C THR A 174 -12.36 -2.19 -6.13
N MET A 175 -12.28 -2.07 -4.81
CA MET A 175 -12.36 -3.16 -3.84
C MET A 175 -13.12 -2.70 -2.59
N GLU A 176 -13.55 -3.63 -1.75
CA GLU A 176 -14.25 -3.37 -0.50
C GLU A 176 -13.44 -3.86 0.70
N ILE A 177 -13.49 -3.11 1.81
CA ILE A 177 -12.99 -3.56 3.11
C ILE A 177 -14.01 -4.54 3.69
N VAL A 178 -13.65 -5.83 3.77
CA VAL A 178 -14.56 -6.88 4.26
C VAL A 178 -14.29 -7.30 5.70
N GLU A 179 -13.12 -6.94 6.24
CA GLU A 179 -12.80 -7.07 7.66
C GLU A 179 -12.07 -5.82 8.16
N GLU A 180 -12.43 -5.36 9.36
CA GLU A 180 -11.73 -4.26 10.02
C GLU A 180 -10.32 -4.67 10.49
N HIS A 181 -9.57 -3.69 10.98
CA HIS A 181 -8.15 -3.86 11.24
C HIS A 181 -7.82 -4.96 12.26
N SER A 182 -6.78 -5.72 11.96
CA SER A 182 -6.13 -6.69 12.86
C SER A 182 -4.61 -6.44 12.88
N PRO A 183 -3.84 -7.08 13.79
CA PRO A 183 -2.37 -7.01 13.77
C PRO A 183 -1.79 -7.53 12.46
N ASP A 184 -0.88 -6.78 11.84
CA ASP A 184 -0.08 -7.31 10.73
C ASP A 184 0.99 -8.25 11.30
N LEU A 185 0.81 -9.55 11.06
CA LEU A 185 1.73 -10.60 11.50
C LEU A 185 2.98 -10.73 10.61
N SER A 186 2.95 -10.27 9.35
CA SER A 186 4.13 -10.31 8.47
C SER A 186 5.25 -9.40 8.99
N ALA A 187 4.89 -8.34 9.72
CA ALA A 187 5.86 -7.51 10.45
C ALA A 187 6.71 -8.27 11.48
N GLN A 188 6.30 -9.46 11.93
CA GLN A 188 6.96 -10.25 12.98
C GLN A 188 7.75 -11.44 12.41
N ASP A 189 7.60 -11.77 11.13
CA ASP A 189 8.36 -12.83 10.46
C ASP A 189 9.68 -12.27 9.89
N PRO A 190 10.86 -12.73 10.34
CA PRO A 190 12.15 -12.31 9.80
C PRO A 190 12.37 -12.58 8.30
N LYS A 191 11.53 -13.41 7.67
CA LYS A 191 11.57 -13.72 6.23
C LYS A 191 10.66 -12.83 5.39
N ALA A 192 9.71 -12.12 6.00
CA ALA A 192 8.78 -11.28 5.27
C ALA A 192 9.50 -10.08 4.64
N PRO A 193 9.09 -9.61 3.45
CA PRO A 193 9.69 -8.45 2.79
C PRO A 193 9.73 -7.22 3.69
N TYR A 194 8.69 -7.03 4.50
CA TYR A 194 8.50 -5.88 5.37
C TYR A 194 8.63 -6.22 6.87
N HIS A 195 9.56 -7.11 7.25
CA HIS A 195 9.84 -7.41 8.65
C HIS A 195 10.22 -6.14 9.45
N ASP A 196 9.64 -5.98 10.65
CA ASP A 196 10.02 -4.97 11.63
C ASP A 196 10.33 -5.65 12.97
N ALA A 197 11.62 -5.90 13.23
CA ALA A 197 12.12 -6.50 14.46
C ALA A 197 11.71 -5.76 15.75
N SER A 198 11.23 -4.52 15.64
CA SER A 198 10.74 -3.72 16.75
C SER A 198 9.22 -3.80 16.98
N SER A 199 8.48 -4.46 16.10
CA SER A 199 7.08 -4.87 16.31
C SER A 199 7.06 -6.19 17.08
N LYS A 200 6.32 -6.25 18.20
CA LYS A 200 6.33 -7.43 19.10
C LYS A 200 4.94 -8.07 19.18
N PRO A 201 4.82 -9.39 19.45
CA PRO A 201 3.52 -10.07 19.51
C PRO A 201 2.55 -9.48 20.55
N ASP A 202 3.08 -9.01 21.67
CA ASP A 202 2.34 -8.37 22.77
C ASP A 202 2.01 -6.88 22.50
N ASN A 203 2.69 -6.26 21.54
CA ASN A 203 2.47 -4.87 21.14
C ASN A 203 2.71 -4.68 19.63
N PRO A 204 1.79 -5.17 18.77
CA PRO A 204 1.95 -5.12 17.33
C PRO A 204 1.85 -3.68 16.81
N LYS A 205 2.93 -3.20 16.20
CA LYS A 205 3.03 -1.82 15.70
C LYS A 205 2.18 -1.58 14.46
N TRP A 206 2.04 -2.60 13.63
CA TRP A 206 1.45 -2.55 12.30
C TRP A 206 0.08 -3.24 12.30
N SER A 207 -0.74 -2.86 11.32
CA SER A 207 -2.11 -3.36 11.21
C SER A 207 -2.45 -3.55 9.75
N VAL A 208 -3.32 -4.52 9.50
CA VAL A 208 -3.83 -4.92 8.19
C VAL A 208 -5.35 -4.93 8.23
N VAL A 209 -6.00 -4.66 7.10
CA VAL A 209 -7.43 -4.93 6.87
C VAL A 209 -7.54 -6.00 5.80
N HIS A 210 -8.65 -6.75 5.75
CA HIS A 210 -8.90 -7.67 4.65
C HIS A 210 -9.81 -7.04 3.60
N VAL A 211 -9.44 -7.19 2.32
CA VAL A 211 -10.15 -6.60 1.19
C VAL A 211 -10.64 -7.67 0.21
N GLN A 212 -11.67 -7.34 -0.57
CA GLN A 212 -12.11 -8.16 -1.71
C GLN A 212 -12.28 -7.32 -2.95
N PHE A 213 -11.96 -7.91 -4.11
CA PHE A 213 -12.25 -7.36 -5.42
C PHE A 213 -13.74 -6.95 -5.55
N ARG A 214 -13.99 -5.85 -6.27
CA ARG A 214 -15.34 -5.40 -6.63
C ARG A 214 -15.48 -5.09 -8.12
N SER A 215 -14.56 -4.34 -8.70
CA SER A 215 -14.53 -4.12 -10.15
C SER A 215 -13.14 -3.79 -10.67
N LYS A 216 -12.86 -4.17 -11.92
CA LYS A 216 -11.74 -3.64 -12.70
C LYS A 216 -12.31 -2.65 -13.71
N PHE A 217 -11.66 -1.51 -13.90
CA PHE A 217 -12.07 -0.54 -14.92
C PHE A 217 -11.61 -1.01 -16.30
N ALA A 218 -12.42 -0.73 -17.33
CA ALA A 218 -12.09 -1.04 -18.72
C ALA A 218 -10.82 -0.29 -19.17
N GLU A 219 -10.71 0.98 -18.76
CA GLU A 219 -9.48 1.77 -18.86
C GLU A 219 -9.06 2.30 -17.48
N PRO A 220 -7.76 2.37 -17.18
CA PRO A 220 -7.27 3.00 -15.96
C PRO A 220 -7.43 4.53 -16.01
N ILE A 221 -7.62 5.16 -14.85
CA ILE A 221 -7.46 6.61 -14.69
C ILE A 221 -6.01 6.88 -14.33
N LEU A 222 -5.20 7.31 -15.30
CA LEU A 222 -3.75 7.42 -15.15
C LEU A 222 -3.35 8.59 -14.24
N LEU A 223 -2.20 8.48 -13.58
CA LEU A 223 -1.63 9.53 -12.74
C LEU A 223 -1.47 10.88 -13.47
N LYS A 224 -1.29 10.86 -14.79
CA LYS A 224 -1.27 12.08 -15.61
C LYS A 224 -2.65 12.77 -15.60
N GLU A 225 -3.73 12.03 -15.84
CA GLU A 225 -5.10 12.53 -15.77
C GLU A 225 -5.43 13.02 -14.34
N LEU A 226 -5.08 12.23 -13.32
CA LEU A 226 -5.30 12.60 -11.91
C LEU A 226 -4.59 13.91 -11.54
N ARG A 227 -3.36 14.13 -12.04
CA ARG A 227 -2.62 15.39 -11.82
C ARG A 227 -3.25 16.59 -12.54
N GLU A 228 -3.81 16.41 -13.73
CA GLU A 228 -4.55 17.46 -14.44
C GLU A 228 -5.83 17.83 -13.67
N MET A 229 -6.59 16.82 -13.24
CA MET A 229 -7.80 16.97 -12.42
C MET A 229 -7.52 17.44 -10.97
N GLY A 230 -6.25 17.51 -10.57
CA GLY A 230 -5.78 17.98 -9.25
C GLY A 230 -5.10 19.34 -9.25
N LYS A 231 -5.16 20.09 -10.36
CA LYS A 231 -4.72 21.50 -10.40
C LYS A 231 -5.65 22.39 -9.55
N PRO A 232 -5.21 23.59 -9.15
CA PRO A 232 -6.07 24.52 -8.40
C PRO A 232 -7.40 24.79 -9.11
N GLY A 233 -8.51 24.75 -8.37
CA GLY A 233 -9.87 24.88 -8.90
C GLY A 233 -10.41 23.65 -9.63
N GLN A 234 -9.72 22.51 -9.63
CA GLN A 234 -10.19 21.25 -10.22
C GLN A 234 -10.73 20.27 -9.15
N PRO A 235 -11.59 19.29 -9.53
CA PRO A 235 -12.29 18.44 -8.56
C PRO A 235 -11.41 17.61 -7.61
N LEU A 236 -10.15 17.34 -7.97
CA LEU A 236 -9.19 16.60 -7.14
C LEU A 236 -8.12 17.51 -6.50
N GLU A 237 -8.32 18.84 -6.47
CA GLU A 237 -7.37 19.81 -5.88
C GLU A 237 -6.96 19.42 -4.45
N ASN A 238 -7.83 18.75 -3.70
CA ASN A 238 -7.59 18.36 -2.31
C ASN A 238 -7.18 16.90 -2.10
N MET A 239 -7.04 16.12 -3.18
CA MET A 239 -6.86 14.68 -3.11
C MET A 239 -5.53 14.30 -2.43
N GLN A 240 -5.62 13.51 -1.36
CA GLN A 240 -4.46 13.11 -0.57
C GLN A 240 -3.40 12.37 -1.40
N LEU A 241 -3.80 11.56 -2.39
CA LEU A 241 -2.92 10.89 -3.34
C LEU A 241 -1.90 11.85 -3.99
N LEU A 242 -2.38 13.04 -4.38
CA LEU A 242 -1.61 14.02 -5.14
C LEU A 242 -0.76 14.90 -4.22
N LYS A 243 -1.26 15.24 -3.04
CA LYS A 243 -0.54 16.02 -2.02
C LYS A 243 0.50 15.22 -1.24
N GLN A 244 0.29 13.91 -1.07
CA GLN A 244 1.13 13.03 -0.23
C GLN A 244 1.59 11.81 -1.03
N SER A 245 2.51 12.03 -1.98
CA SER A 245 2.98 10.98 -2.92
C SER A 245 3.48 9.70 -2.25
N ARG A 246 4.15 9.83 -1.08
CA ARG A 246 4.69 8.72 -0.26
C ARG A 246 3.66 8.01 0.64
N LEU A 247 2.40 8.47 0.68
CA LEU A 247 1.34 7.82 1.44
C LEU A 247 0.72 6.70 0.59
N SER A 248 0.76 5.45 1.08
CA SER A 248 0.26 4.26 0.36
C SER A 248 -1.23 3.96 0.59
N VAL A 249 -1.79 4.42 1.71
CA VAL A 249 -3.21 4.33 2.06
C VAL A 249 -3.70 5.72 2.41
N SER A 250 -4.63 6.26 1.64
CA SER A 250 -5.14 7.63 1.78
C SER A 250 -6.67 7.68 1.78
N ARG A 251 -7.24 8.69 2.43
CA ARG A 251 -8.67 8.99 2.33
C ARG A 251 -9.00 9.58 0.97
N VAL A 252 -10.22 9.31 0.51
CA VAL A 252 -10.89 9.92 -0.63
C VAL A 252 -12.21 10.47 -0.09
N SER A 253 -12.51 11.73 -0.39
CA SER A 253 -13.81 12.31 -0.02
C SER A 253 -14.94 11.77 -0.92
N PRO A 254 -16.21 11.78 -0.47
CA PRO A 254 -17.33 11.35 -1.31
C PRO A 254 -17.39 12.05 -2.67
N ALA A 255 -17.13 13.37 -2.72
CA ALA A 255 -17.11 14.13 -3.96
C ALA A 255 -15.98 13.69 -4.93
N GLU A 256 -14.78 13.40 -4.41
CA GLU A 256 -13.67 12.87 -5.22
C GLU A 256 -13.99 11.44 -5.71
N TRP A 257 -14.63 10.62 -4.88
CA TRP A 257 -15.07 9.27 -5.24
C TRP A 257 -16.11 9.29 -6.36
N GLU A 258 -17.20 10.04 -6.20
CA GLU A 258 -18.26 10.20 -7.20
C GLU A 258 -17.69 10.72 -8.53
N TYR A 259 -16.83 11.74 -8.47
CA TYR A 259 -16.18 12.29 -9.65
C TYR A 259 -15.32 11.25 -10.38
N LEU A 260 -14.46 10.52 -9.66
CA LEU A 260 -13.59 9.48 -10.24
C LEU A 260 -14.39 8.30 -10.80
N MET A 261 -15.47 7.88 -10.13
CA MET A 261 -16.39 6.89 -10.67
C MET A 261 -17.07 7.38 -11.95
N SER A 262 -17.43 8.67 -12.04
CA SER A 262 -17.98 9.26 -13.27
C SER A 262 -16.97 9.26 -14.43
N VAL A 263 -15.68 9.46 -14.15
CA VAL A 263 -14.59 9.40 -15.14
C VAL A 263 -14.38 7.95 -15.60
N ALA A 264 -14.31 6.99 -14.68
CA ALA A 264 -14.19 5.57 -15.01
C ALA A 264 -15.36 5.08 -15.89
N ASN A 265 -16.60 5.46 -15.54
CA ASN A 265 -17.80 5.08 -16.28
C ASN A 265 -17.81 5.66 -17.70
N LYS A 266 -17.34 6.90 -17.91
CA LYS A 266 -17.23 7.50 -19.26
C LYS A 266 -16.21 6.76 -20.12
N LYS A 267 -15.00 6.54 -19.58
CA LYS A 267 -13.93 5.79 -20.29
C LYS A 267 -14.35 4.35 -20.63
N GLY A 268 -15.15 3.71 -19.78
CA GLY A 268 -15.74 2.40 -20.08
C GLY A 268 -16.88 2.46 -21.11
N GLY A 269 -17.69 3.52 -21.12
CA GLY A 269 -18.85 3.66 -22.00
C GLY A 269 -18.52 4.10 -23.43
N GLU A 270 -17.37 4.74 -23.66
CA GLU A 270 -16.93 5.23 -24.99
C GLU A 270 -16.43 4.11 -25.93
N THR A 271 -16.61 2.83 -25.56
CA THR A 271 -16.20 1.65 -26.35
C THR A 271 -17.38 0.85 -26.95
N GLY A 272 -18.59 1.40 -26.94
CA GLY A 272 -19.82 0.79 -27.48
C GLY A 272 -20.31 1.38 -28.80
#